data_AF-A0A2N4TKS7-F1
#
_entry.id   AF-A0A2N4TKS7-F1
#
_cell.length_a   1.000
_cell.length_b   1.000
_cell.length_c   1.000
_cell.angle_alpha   90.00
_cell.angle_beta   90.00
_cell.angle_gamma   90.00
#
_symmetry.space_group_name_H-M   'P 1'
#
loop_
_entity.id
_entity.type
_entity.pdbx_description
1 polymer ?
#
loop_
_entity_poly.entity_id
_entity_poly.type
_entity_poly.pdbx_seq_one_letter_code
_entity_poly.pdbx_strand_id
1 'polypeptide(L)'
;MNKTLGVTIGAATLAWAACASAQVQEKTELQYIQTLRDTAHGCAFSQGLANSAMKLNISRDFSQEQAQKATQSCVAALDKGEAAFKAEIAKPHRPAVRDGIKKVYSRWRTYVESVGSGPADVGAERGFNDAVNDLKLEVENP
;
A
#
# COMPACT_ATOMS: atom_id res chain seq x y z
N MET A 1 19.84 -24.60 64.01
CA MET A 1 19.01 -23.58 63.32
C MET A 1 19.79 -23.17 62.07
N ASN A 2 19.53 -23.82 60.93
CA ASN A 2 18.77 -23.29 59.79
C ASN A 2 19.14 -21.87 59.34
N LYS A 3 19.95 -21.75 58.27
CA LYS A 3 19.56 -21.23 56.92
C LYS A 3 20.83 -21.01 56.05
N THR A 4 21.12 -21.91 55.11
CA THR A 4 20.94 -21.77 53.63
C THR A 4 21.78 -20.64 53.01
N LEU A 5 22.98 -20.90 52.48
CA LEU A 5 23.32 -21.26 51.09
C LEU A 5 22.79 -20.28 50.02
N GLY A 6 23.70 -19.51 49.43
CA GLY A 6 23.55 -18.79 48.16
C GLY A 6 24.87 -18.86 47.41
N VAL A 7 25.08 -19.98 46.71
CA VAL A 7 26.26 -20.29 45.89
C VAL A 7 26.23 -19.44 44.62
N THR A 8 27.31 -18.70 44.36
CA THR A 8 27.63 -18.12 43.06
C THR A 8 28.03 -19.24 42.09
N ILE A 9 27.05 -19.75 41.34
CA ILE A 9 27.29 -20.68 40.23
C ILE A 9 27.42 -19.84 38.95
N GLY A 10 28.59 -19.93 38.32
CA GLY A 10 28.85 -19.35 37.01
C GLY A 10 28.21 -20.13 35.86
N ALA A 11 28.03 -19.43 34.74
CA ALA A 11 27.98 -19.92 33.37
C ALA A 11 28.00 -18.65 32.49
N ALA A 12 28.95 -18.38 31.59
CA ALA A 12 29.45 -19.21 30.50
C ALA A 12 28.33 -19.84 29.66
N THR A 13 27.25 -19.08 29.43
CA THR A 13 26.20 -19.33 28.43
C THR A 13 25.60 -17.93 28.16
N LEU A 14 25.57 -17.33 26.98
CA LEU A 14 25.45 -17.89 25.64
C LEU A 14 26.26 -17.01 24.69
N ALA A 15 27.29 -17.61 24.11
CA ALA A 15 27.70 -17.25 22.76
C ALA A 15 26.44 -17.20 21.90
N TRP A 16 26.19 -16.03 21.31
CA TRP A 16 26.05 -15.89 19.87
C TRP A 16 25.34 -17.05 19.15
N ALA A 17 24.18 -17.45 19.66
CA ALA A 17 23.15 -18.04 18.82
C ALA A 17 22.37 -16.87 18.24
N ALA A 18 23.03 -16.16 17.31
CA ALA A 18 22.33 -15.54 16.20
C ALA A 18 21.66 -16.70 15.44
N CYS A 19 20.58 -17.22 16.03
CA CYS A 19 19.62 -18.02 15.29
C CYS A 19 19.13 -17.07 14.23
N ALA A 20 19.71 -17.24 13.05
CA ALA A 20 19.10 -16.93 11.79
C ALA A 20 17.65 -17.39 11.87
N SER A 21 16.78 -16.50 12.31
CA SER A 21 15.52 -16.36 11.63
C SER A 21 15.93 -15.98 10.22
N ALA A 22 15.99 -17.00 9.36
CA ALA A 22 15.45 -16.85 8.02
C ALA A 22 14.03 -16.32 8.20
N GLN A 23 13.92 -15.02 8.53
CA GLN A 23 12.69 -14.29 8.41
C GLN A 23 12.32 -14.51 6.96
N VAL A 24 11.20 -15.19 6.75
CA VAL A 24 10.42 -14.98 5.53
C VAL A 24 10.36 -13.48 5.39
N GLN A 25 11.22 -12.94 4.52
CA GLN A 25 11.35 -11.51 4.33
C GLN A 25 10.04 -11.15 3.66
N GLU A 26 9.04 -10.73 4.45
CA GLU A 26 7.82 -10.18 3.89
C GLU A 26 8.28 -9.09 2.94
N LYS A 27 8.03 -9.30 1.65
CA LYS A 27 8.39 -8.36 0.59
C LYS A 27 7.50 -7.14 0.78
N THR A 28 8.00 -6.15 1.50
CA THR A 28 7.23 -4.97 1.88
C THR A 28 6.75 -4.19 0.68
N GLU A 29 7.45 -4.33 -0.46
CA GLU A 29 7.07 -3.82 -1.76
C GLU A 29 5.74 -4.40 -2.24
N LEU A 30 5.45 -5.67 -1.94
CA LEU A 30 4.18 -6.30 -2.30
C LEU A 30 3.03 -5.78 -1.43
N GLN A 31 3.27 -5.55 -0.13
CA GLN A 31 2.29 -4.91 0.76
C GLN A 31 2.01 -3.46 0.34
N TYR A 32 3.06 -2.74 -0.08
CA TYR A 32 2.95 -1.40 -0.66
C TYR A 32 2.09 -1.41 -1.93
N ILE A 33 2.36 -2.31 -2.87
CA ILE A 33 1.54 -2.50 -4.08
C ILE A 33 0.08 -2.79 -3.73
N GLN A 34 -0.16 -3.69 -2.77
CA GLN A 34 -1.51 -4.05 -2.33
C GLN A 34 -2.25 -2.83 -1.78
N THR A 35 -1.59 -2.04 -0.92
CA THR A 35 -2.15 -0.80 -0.36
C THR A 35 -2.55 0.18 -1.46
N LEU A 36 -1.72 0.36 -2.49
CA LEU A 36 -2.04 1.24 -3.61
C LEU A 36 -3.20 0.72 -4.46
N ARG A 37 -3.28 -0.60 -4.68
CA ARG A 37 -4.42 -1.21 -5.39
C ARG A 37 -5.72 -0.99 -4.63
N ASP A 38 -5.73 -1.27 -3.33
CA ASP A 38 -6.93 -1.19 -2.51
C ASP A 38 -7.46 0.25 -2.42
N THR A 39 -6.57 1.24 -2.29
CA THR A 39 -6.97 2.66 -2.26
C THR A 39 -7.48 3.13 -3.62
N ALA A 40 -6.83 2.74 -4.72
CA ALA A 40 -7.28 3.11 -6.07
C ALA A 40 -8.64 2.49 -6.39
N HIS A 41 -8.84 1.20 -6.09
CA HIS A 41 -10.12 0.54 -6.26
C HIS A 41 -11.22 1.14 -5.39
N GLY A 42 -10.92 1.49 -4.14
CA GLY A 42 -11.87 2.16 -3.25
C GLY A 42 -12.38 3.48 -3.83
N CYS A 43 -11.48 4.32 -4.34
CA CYS A 43 -11.83 5.57 -5.03
C CYS A 43 -12.66 5.31 -6.30
N ALA A 44 -12.21 4.42 -7.19
CA ALA A 44 -12.89 4.09 -8.44
C ALA A 44 -14.30 3.53 -8.21
N PHE A 45 -14.45 2.64 -7.22
CA PHE A 45 -15.74 2.08 -6.86
C PHE A 45 -16.71 3.14 -6.36
N SER A 46 -16.29 3.99 -5.42
CA SER A 46 -17.13 5.08 -4.91
C SER A 46 -17.53 6.06 -6.01
N GLN A 47 -16.61 6.40 -6.92
CA GLN A 47 -16.92 7.26 -8.07
C GLN A 47 -17.91 6.60 -9.04
N GLY A 48 -17.76 5.30 -9.29
CA GLY A 48 -18.71 4.51 -10.09
C GLY A 48 -20.12 4.50 -9.48
N LEU A 49 -20.23 4.35 -8.17
CA LEU A 49 -21.50 4.44 -7.44
C LEU A 49 -22.13 5.83 -7.55
N ALA A 50 -21.35 6.89 -7.33
CA ALA A 50 -21.82 8.27 -7.45
C ALA A 50 -22.34 8.57 -8.87
N ASN A 51 -21.57 8.19 -9.90
CA ASN A 51 -21.96 8.36 -11.29
C ASN A 51 -23.24 7.57 -11.62
N SER A 52 -23.39 6.36 -11.08
CA SER A 52 -24.59 5.54 -11.29
C SER A 52 -25.81 6.16 -10.61
N ALA A 53 -25.67 6.65 -9.37
CA ALA A 53 -26.73 7.33 -8.65
C ALA A 53 -27.20 8.60 -9.38
N MET A 54 -26.26 9.40 -9.91
CA MET A 54 -26.57 10.58 -10.72
C MET A 54 -27.29 10.21 -12.03
N LYS A 55 -26.86 9.15 -12.72
CA LYS A 55 -27.49 8.69 -13.97
C LYS A 55 -28.90 8.12 -13.76
N LEU A 56 -29.11 7.37 -12.69
CA LEU A 56 -30.39 6.72 -12.39
C LEU A 56 -31.43 7.66 -11.77
N ASN A 57 -31.05 8.91 -11.46
CA ASN A 57 -31.92 9.96 -10.92
C ASN A 57 -32.74 9.49 -9.69
N ILE A 58 -32.12 8.71 -8.80
CA ILE A 58 -32.79 8.05 -7.66
C ILE A 58 -33.39 9.08 -6.69
N SER A 59 -32.57 10.04 -6.24
CA SER A 59 -33.01 11.29 -5.61
C SER A 59 -31.83 12.26 -5.59
N ARG A 60 -32.11 13.57 -5.59
CA ARG A 60 -31.05 14.59 -5.57
C ARG A 60 -30.17 14.48 -4.32
N ASP A 61 -30.77 14.27 -3.16
CA ASP A 61 -30.06 14.19 -1.88
C ASP A 61 -29.17 12.94 -1.82
N PHE A 62 -29.67 11.80 -2.28
CA PHE A 62 -28.88 10.57 -2.35
C PHE A 62 -27.71 10.71 -3.32
N SER A 63 -27.95 11.25 -4.52
CA SER A 63 -26.88 11.42 -5.51
C SER A 63 -25.82 12.43 -5.06
N GLN A 64 -26.20 13.47 -4.31
CA GLN A 64 -25.25 14.40 -3.69
C GLN A 64 -24.46 13.73 -2.56
N GLU A 65 -25.09 12.93 -1.71
CA GLU A 65 -24.42 12.17 -0.66
C GLU A 65 -23.38 11.20 -1.25
N GLN A 66 -23.74 10.47 -2.31
CA GLN A 66 -22.81 9.55 -2.97
C GLN A 66 -21.65 10.29 -3.64
N ALA A 67 -21.90 11.44 -4.28
CA ALA A 67 -20.84 12.28 -4.84
C ALA A 67 -19.86 12.76 -3.76
N GLN A 68 -20.36 13.18 -2.59
CA GLN A 68 -19.50 13.56 -1.46
C GLN A 68 -18.67 12.38 -0.94
N LYS A 69 -19.30 11.19 -0.79
CA LYS A 69 -18.59 9.97 -0.38
C LYS A 69 -17.51 9.58 -1.38
N ALA A 70 -17.76 9.74 -2.67
CA ALA A 70 -16.77 9.48 -3.71
C ALA A 70 -15.57 10.43 -3.62
N THR A 71 -15.83 11.73 -3.48
CA THR A 71 -14.76 12.73 -3.25
C THR A 71 -13.94 12.39 -2.02
N GLN A 72 -14.60 12.08 -0.89
CA GLN A 72 -13.90 11.70 0.35
C GLN A 72 -13.08 10.43 0.20
N SER A 73 -13.60 9.42 -0.51
CA SER A 73 -12.89 8.17 -0.80
C SER A 73 -11.62 8.42 -1.60
N CYS A 74 -11.68 9.27 -2.64
CA CYS A 74 -10.52 9.59 -3.46
C CYS A 74 -9.48 10.46 -2.73
N VAL A 75 -9.90 11.41 -1.90
CA VAL A 75 -8.98 12.17 -1.03
C VAL A 75 -8.28 11.22 -0.04
N ALA A 76 -9.04 10.35 0.64
CA ALA A 76 -8.47 9.37 1.55
C ALA A 76 -7.54 8.38 0.84
N ALA A 77 -7.83 8.02 -0.41
CA ALA A 77 -6.96 7.20 -1.24
C ALA A 77 -5.62 7.89 -1.50
N LEU A 78 -5.65 9.18 -1.89
CA LEU A 78 -4.45 10.01 -2.09
C LEU A 78 -3.59 10.07 -0.82
N ASP A 79 -4.19 10.38 0.33
CA ASP A 79 -3.49 10.47 1.61
C ASP A 79 -2.85 9.13 2.01
N LYS A 80 -3.62 8.04 1.94
CA LYS A 80 -3.13 6.70 2.31
C LYS A 80 -2.02 6.22 1.38
N GLY A 81 -2.15 6.43 0.07
CA GLY A 81 -1.13 5.99 -0.87
C GLY A 81 0.14 6.84 -0.80
N GLU A 82 0.04 8.15 -0.50
CA GLU A 82 1.21 8.98 -0.21
C GLU A 82 1.92 8.52 1.07
N ALA A 83 1.17 8.21 2.14
CA ALA A 83 1.74 7.68 3.36
C ALA A 83 2.45 6.33 3.12
N ALA A 84 1.83 5.43 2.35
CA ALA A 84 2.43 4.15 1.97
C ALA A 84 3.71 4.33 1.15
N PHE A 85 3.73 5.26 0.19
CA PHE A 85 4.92 5.57 -0.59
C PHE A 85 6.06 6.11 0.29
N LYS A 86 5.77 7.06 1.18
CA LYS A 86 6.76 7.61 2.12
C LYS A 86 7.34 6.53 3.02
N ALA A 87 6.49 5.64 3.53
CA ALA A 87 6.93 4.53 4.38
C ALA A 87 7.80 3.53 3.59
N GLU A 88 7.45 3.23 2.34
CA GLU A 88 8.17 2.25 1.54
C GLU A 88 9.51 2.79 1.02
N ILE A 89 9.57 4.03 0.54
CA ILE A 89 10.80 4.62 -0.03
C ILE A 89 11.87 4.90 1.04
N ALA A 90 11.47 5.05 2.30
CA ALA A 90 12.37 5.23 3.45
C ALA A 90 13.16 3.95 3.77
N LYS A 91 12.70 2.78 3.29
CA LYS A 91 13.37 1.50 3.53
C LYS A 91 14.60 1.33 2.61
N PRO A 92 15.60 0.54 3.02
CA PRO A 92 16.73 0.19 2.17
C PRO A 92 16.27 -0.73 1.04
N HIS A 93 16.43 -0.25 -0.20
CA HIS A 93 16.05 -0.94 -1.42
C HIS A 93 17.22 -0.93 -2.40
N ARG A 94 17.31 -1.93 -3.27
CA ARG A 94 18.23 -1.86 -4.42
C ARG A 94 17.76 -0.78 -5.40
N PRO A 95 18.67 -0.21 -6.21
CA PRO A 95 18.31 0.88 -7.13
C PRO A 95 17.11 0.57 -8.03
N ALA A 96 17.08 -0.61 -8.66
CA ALA A 96 15.98 -1.02 -9.55
C ALA A 96 14.62 -1.07 -8.84
N VAL A 97 14.55 -1.72 -7.68
CA VAL A 97 13.34 -1.79 -6.84
C VAL A 97 12.90 -0.40 -6.38
N ARG A 98 13.85 0.44 -5.94
CA ARG A 98 13.58 1.82 -5.52
C ARG A 98 12.96 2.66 -6.64
N ASP A 99 13.48 2.53 -7.86
CA ASP A 99 12.94 3.25 -9.02
C ASP A 99 11.60 2.66 -9.48
N GLY A 100 11.41 1.35 -9.36
CA GLY A 100 10.12 0.69 -9.52
C GLY A 100 9.06 1.20 -8.56
N ILE A 101 9.38 1.36 -7.26
CA ILE A 101 8.48 1.95 -6.25
C ILE A 101 8.05 3.37 -6.66
N LYS A 102 8.99 4.23 -7.08
CA LYS A 102 8.65 5.59 -7.56
C LYS A 102 7.76 5.57 -8.79
N LYS A 103 8.05 4.67 -9.75
CA LYS A 103 7.27 4.52 -10.98
C LYS A 103 5.84 4.08 -10.66
N VAL A 104 5.68 3.07 -9.79
CA VAL A 104 4.37 2.60 -9.32
C VAL A 104 3.59 3.73 -8.65
N TYR A 105 4.20 4.48 -7.74
CA TYR A 105 3.55 5.62 -7.08
C TYR A 105 3.07 6.67 -8.08
N SER A 106 3.92 7.06 -9.03
CA SER A 106 3.59 8.08 -10.04
C SER A 106 2.42 7.64 -10.91
N ARG A 107 2.41 6.38 -11.37
CA ARG A 107 1.31 5.83 -12.19
C ARG A 107 0.03 5.66 -11.39
N TRP A 108 0.13 5.18 -10.16
CA TRP A 108 -1.00 5.09 -9.25
C TRP A 108 -1.65 6.45 -9.01
N ARG A 109 -0.84 7.49 -8.73
CA ARG A 109 -1.33 8.84 -8.49
C ARG A 109 -2.08 9.38 -9.71
N THR A 110 -1.50 9.22 -10.89
CA THR A 110 -2.14 9.58 -12.17
C THR A 110 -3.49 8.87 -12.32
N TYR A 111 -3.55 7.58 -11.99
CA TYR A 111 -4.79 6.81 -12.05
C TYR A 111 -5.86 7.34 -11.07
N VAL A 112 -5.52 7.52 -9.78
CA VAL A 112 -6.46 8.03 -8.78
C VAL A 112 -6.96 9.44 -9.11
N GLU A 113 -6.08 10.32 -9.58
CA GLU A 113 -6.44 11.67 -10.04
C GLU A 113 -7.36 11.63 -11.28
N SER A 114 -7.14 10.69 -12.21
CA SER A 114 -8.02 10.48 -13.37
C SER A 114 -9.44 10.04 -12.97
N VAL A 115 -9.55 9.19 -11.94
CA VAL A 115 -10.84 8.77 -11.39
C VAL A 115 -11.57 9.95 -10.76
N GLY A 116 -10.87 10.82 -10.03
CA GLY A 116 -11.47 11.99 -9.39
C GLY A 116 -11.99 13.06 -10.36
N SER A 117 -11.53 13.05 -11.62
CA SER A 117 -11.87 14.05 -12.63
C SER A 117 -12.91 13.59 -13.66
N GLY A 118 -13.33 12.32 -13.63
CA GLY A 118 -14.27 11.80 -14.62
C GLY A 118 -14.39 10.26 -14.61
N PRO A 119 -14.87 9.65 -15.71
CA PRO A 119 -14.76 8.21 -15.85
C PRO A 119 -13.29 7.78 -15.79
N ALA A 120 -13.01 6.70 -15.07
CA ALA A 120 -11.66 6.17 -14.90
C ALA A 120 -10.94 6.02 -16.25
N ASP A 121 -9.74 6.58 -16.36
CA ASP A 121 -8.92 6.46 -17.56
C ASP A 121 -8.31 5.05 -17.62
N VAL A 122 -8.79 4.24 -18.56
CA VAL A 122 -8.33 2.87 -18.80
C VAL A 122 -6.83 2.83 -19.14
N GLY A 123 -6.31 3.88 -19.78
CA GLY A 123 -4.88 4.02 -20.06
C GLY A 123 -4.08 4.27 -18.79
N ALA A 124 -4.59 5.11 -17.88
CA ALA A 124 -3.95 5.35 -16.58
C ALA A 124 -3.98 4.10 -15.68
N GLU A 125 -5.11 3.39 -15.64
CA GLU A 125 -5.24 2.12 -14.94
C GLU A 125 -4.27 1.07 -15.49
N ARG A 126 -4.19 0.92 -16.82
CA ARG A 126 -3.23 0.01 -17.45
C ARG A 126 -1.79 0.40 -17.10
N GLY A 127 -1.45 1.68 -17.21
CA GLY A 127 -0.11 2.16 -16.88
C GLY A 127 0.28 1.92 -15.41
N PHE A 128 -0.68 1.98 -14.49
CA PHE A 128 -0.48 1.56 -13.10
C PHE A 128 -0.25 0.04 -12.98
N ASN A 129 -1.09 -0.78 -13.61
CA ASN A 129 -0.95 -2.23 -13.59
C ASN A 129 0.37 -2.71 -14.20
N ASP A 130 0.81 -2.10 -15.31
CA ASP A 130 2.09 -2.40 -15.95
C ASP A 130 3.26 -2.09 -15.01
N ALA A 131 3.26 -0.90 -14.40
CA ALA A 131 4.30 -0.54 -13.43
C ALA A 131 4.31 -1.47 -12.21
N VAL A 132 3.14 -1.92 -11.75
CA VAL A 132 3.03 -2.91 -10.67
C VAL A 132 3.65 -4.24 -11.07
N ASN A 133 3.37 -4.72 -12.29
CA ASN A 133 3.93 -5.98 -12.78
C ASN A 133 5.45 -5.88 -12.93
N ASP A 134 5.96 -4.76 -13.46
CA ASP A 134 7.40 -4.50 -13.53
C ASP A 134 8.04 -4.57 -12.14
N LEU A 135 7.48 -3.88 -11.13
CA LEU A 135 8.02 -3.91 -9.77
C LEU A 135 7.97 -5.31 -9.16
N LYS A 136 6.90 -6.07 -9.39
CA LYS A 136 6.82 -7.48 -8.93
C LYS A 136 7.93 -8.32 -9.53
N LEU A 137 8.21 -8.18 -10.83
CA LEU A 137 9.29 -8.90 -11.50
C LEU A 137 10.65 -8.55 -10.93
N GLU A 138 10.93 -7.28 -10.66
CA GLU A 138 12.19 -6.82 -10.02
C GLU A 138 12.35 -7.35 -8.59
N VAL A 139 11.25 -7.47 -7.86
CA VAL A 139 11.22 -8.01 -6.48
C VAL A 139 11.33 -9.53 -6.47
N GLU A 140 10.87 -10.23 -7.50
CA GLU A 140 10.89 -11.69 -7.63
C GLU A 140 12.14 -12.25 -8.30
N ASN A 141 12.78 -11.47 -9.18
CA ASN A 141 14.02 -11.81 -9.88
C ASN A 141 15.16 -10.87 -9.45
N PRO A 142 15.64 -10.99 -8.20
CA PRO A 142 16.65 -10.11 -7.62
C PRO A 142 18.00 -10.17 -8.33
#